data_AF-A0A258EX99-F1
#
_entry.id   AF-A0A258EX99-F1
#
_cell.length_a   1.000
_cell.length_b   1.000
_cell.length_c   1.000
_cell.angle_alpha   90.00
_cell.angle_beta   90.00
_cell.angle_gamma   90.00
#
_symmetry.space_group_name_H-M   'P 1'
#
loop_
_entity.id
_entity.type
_entity.pdbx_description
1 polymer ?
#
loop_
_entity_poly.entity_id
_entity_poly.type
_entity_poly.pdbx_seq_one_letter_code
_entity_poly.pdbx_strand_id
1 'polypeptide(L)'
;MKTKSSKTSLTGIILEYDSGIVPPPYSHVFRLALDWGKENLEVNLDLHYTEREELSEQEILDEGFTLNDDYSYSGKLNPVWVSPIQELLAKTRWTNKDIDEGGITVTPIEKGKDEGVKIPSNQEEWQLMAQDLIQAIYETVKKELPLKVNYRLVENDQTTDCSLTVHFSNREVIFEKGGKSRTIHWEYAIQLMKVVFTPDYHYEMAKEEPGNKRGGYIDCGDGFWHELGKGVVNIDPSFDAVGKIRSGFQTLIEG
;
A
#
# COMPACT_ATOMS: atom_id res chain seq x y z
N MET A 1 23.21 -17.93 -34.93
CA MET A 1 23.72 -17.74 -33.56
C MET A 1 22.52 -17.49 -32.66
N LYS A 2 22.25 -18.38 -31.70
CA LYS A 2 21.23 -18.16 -30.67
C LYS A 2 21.81 -17.18 -29.64
N THR A 3 21.25 -15.98 -29.56
CA THR A 3 21.53 -15.01 -28.49
C THR A 3 21.10 -15.65 -27.17
N LYS A 4 22.07 -15.99 -26.32
CA LYS A 4 21.83 -16.39 -24.93
C LYS A 4 21.21 -15.18 -24.22
N SER A 5 19.96 -15.33 -23.77
CA SER A 5 19.37 -14.44 -22.77
C SER A 5 20.25 -14.49 -21.53
N SER A 6 20.91 -13.37 -21.19
CA SER A 6 21.66 -13.25 -19.94
C SER A 6 20.65 -13.28 -18.80
N LYS A 7 20.63 -14.35 -18.01
CA LYS A 7 20.01 -14.31 -16.69
C LYS A 7 20.67 -13.16 -15.92
N THR A 8 19.90 -12.14 -15.60
CA THR A 8 20.36 -10.95 -14.88
C THR A 8 21.00 -11.40 -13.56
N SER A 9 22.23 -10.97 -13.30
CA SER A 9 23.07 -11.29 -12.13
C SER A 9 22.72 -10.48 -10.89
N LEU A 10 21.61 -9.75 -10.94
CA LEU A 10 21.13 -8.86 -9.90
C LEU A 10 20.75 -9.64 -8.64
N THR A 11 21.31 -9.23 -7.52
CA THR A 11 21.11 -9.84 -6.21
C THR A 11 20.31 -8.94 -5.26
N GLY A 12 20.07 -7.67 -5.59
CA GLY A 12 19.33 -6.77 -4.73
C GLY A 12 19.05 -5.41 -5.35
N ILE A 13 18.41 -4.53 -4.59
CA ILE A 13 18.23 -3.10 -4.88
C ILE A 13 18.30 -2.29 -3.59
N ILE A 14 18.63 -1.01 -3.72
CA ILE A 14 18.37 0.01 -2.70
C ILE A 14 17.37 1.00 -3.28
N LEU A 15 16.33 1.30 -2.51
CA LEU A 15 15.37 2.36 -2.77
C LEU A 15 15.67 3.52 -1.84
N GLU A 16 15.77 4.72 -2.38
CA GLU A 16 15.88 5.95 -1.61
C GLU A 16 14.76 6.88 -2.04
N TYR A 17 13.97 7.33 -1.08
CA TYR A 17 12.80 8.18 -1.31
C TYR A 17 12.87 9.45 -0.48
N ASP A 18 12.40 10.53 -1.09
CA ASP A 18 12.21 11.84 -0.49
C ASP A 18 10.78 12.32 -0.80
N SER A 19 10.03 12.71 0.23
CA SER A 19 8.67 13.23 0.06
C SER A 19 8.61 14.58 -0.65
N GLY A 20 9.72 15.30 -0.78
CA GLY A 20 9.81 16.60 -1.43
C GLY A 20 9.08 17.67 -0.64
N ILE A 21 8.22 18.43 -1.32
CA ILE A 21 7.55 19.62 -0.77
C ILE A 21 6.38 19.31 0.19
N VAL A 22 6.23 18.07 0.65
CA VAL A 22 5.23 17.69 1.63
C VAL A 22 5.56 18.38 2.96
N PRO A 23 4.63 19.12 3.59
CA PRO A 23 4.89 19.82 4.84
C PRO A 23 5.03 18.85 6.02
N PRO A 24 5.77 19.21 7.09
CA PRO A 24 5.72 18.47 8.34
C PRO A 24 4.28 18.50 8.92
N PRO A 25 3.86 17.49 9.70
CA PRO A 25 4.63 16.33 10.18
C PRO A 25 4.69 15.16 9.19
N TYR A 26 4.15 15.33 7.98
CA TYR A 26 4.05 14.29 6.94
C TYR A 26 5.32 14.14 6.09
N SER A 27 6.17 15.17 6.06
CA SER A 27 7.47 15.16 5.37
C SER A 27 8.37 14.04 5.91
N HIS A 28 8.93 13.21 5.03
CA HIS A 28 9.81 12.11 5.42
C HIS A 28 10.72 11.65 4.28
N VAL A 29 11.81 11.00 4.67
CA VAL A 29 12.73 10.29 3.77
C VAL A 29 12.87 8.85 4.22
N PHE A 30 13.15 7.94 3.30
CA PHE A 30 13.55 6.58 3.68
C PHE A 30 14.62 6.00 2.75
N ARG A 31 15.36 5.06 3.31
CA ARG A 31 16.26 4.16 2.57
C ARG A 31 15.88 2.72 2.87
N LEU A 32 15.56 1.95 1.82
CA LEU A 32 15.16 0.55 1.88
C LEU A 32 16.10 -0.30 1.01
N ALA A 33 16.98 -1.06 1.66
CA ALA A 33 17.87 -2.01 1.00
C ALA A 33 17.30 -3.42 1.04
N LEU A 34 17.28 -4.10 -0.11
CA LEU A 34 16.73 -5.42 -0.33
C LEU A 34 17.81 -6.33 -0.96
N ASP A 35 18.07 -7.48 -0.37
CA ASP A 35 19.03 -8.48 -0.89
C ASP A 35 18.37 -9.87 -0.96
N TRP A 36 18.26 -10.40 -2.17
CA TRP A 36 17.77 -11.75 -2.50
C TRP A 36 18.87 -12.63 -3.10
N GLY A 37 20.14 -12.28 -2.91
CA GLY A 37 21.30 -13.11 -3.29
C GLY A 37 21.45 -14.38 -2.45
N LYS A 38 20.73 -14.47 -1.33
CA LYS A 38 20.68 -15.61 -0.40
C LYS A 38 19.30 -16.30 -0.42
N GLU A 39 19.09 -17.29 0.44
CA GLU A 39 17.82 -18.05 0.49
C GLU A 39 16.60 -17.23 0.95
N ASN A 40 16.80 -16.15 1.70
CA ASN A 40 15.73 -15.26 2.18
C ASN A 40 15.90 -13.86 1.55
N LEU A 41 14.81 -13.08 1.52
CA LEU A 41 14.88 -11.66 1.23
C LEU A 41 15.33 -10.91 2.50
N GLU A 42 16.60 -10.54 2.54
CA GLU A 42 17.17 -9.69 3.60
C GLU A 42 16.78 -8.23 3.35
N VAL A 43 16.41 -7.51 4.41
CA VAL A 43 15.88 -6.15 4.34
C VAL A 43 16.50 -5.26 5.40
N ASN A 44 16.86 -4.04 5.00
CA ASN A 44 17.21 -2.96 5.92
C ASN A 44 16.42 -1.70 5.53
N LEU A 45 15.62 -1.18 6.46
CA LEU A 45 14.84 0.05 6.33
C LEU A 45 15.35 1.06 7.35
N ASP A 46 15.53 2.29 6.90
CA ASP A 46 15.69 3.48 7.74
C ASP A 46 14.72 4.54 7.23
N LEU A 47 13.77 4.96 8.06
CA LEU A 47 12.73 5.96 7.79
C LEU A 47 12.84 7.09 8.81
N HIS A 48 12.87 8.33 8.31
CA HIS A 48 13.02 9.52 9.14
C HIS A 48 12.01 10.58 8.71
N TYR A 49 11.26 11.13 9.68
CA TYR A 49 10.40 12.28 9.44
C TYR A 49 11.18 13.58 9.58
N THR A 50 10.97 14.49 8.66
CA THR A 50 11.78 15.71 8.49
C THR A 50 11.02 16.96 8.94
N GLU A 51 11.77 17.98 9.38
CA GLU A 51 11.27 19.34 9.67
C GLU A 51 10.22 19.43 10.81
N ARG A 52 10.12 18.39 11.65
CA ARG A 52 9.18 18.36 12.78
C ARG A 52 9.57 19.30 13.92
N GLU A 53 10.83 19.72 13.98
CA GLU A 53 11.32 20.71 14.93
C GLU A 53 10.69 22.10 14.77
N GLU A 54 10.04 22.37 13.62
CA GLU A 54 9.29 23.60 13.39
C GLU A 54 7.87 23.56 13.96
N LEU A 55 7.40 22.38 14.39
CA LEU A 55 6.08 22.17 14.95
C LEU A 55 6.13 22.07 16.48
N SER A 56 5.06 22.51 17.14
CA SER A 56 4.84 22.21 18.54
C SER A 56 4.46 20.74 18.73
N GLU A 57 4.71 20.20 19.93
CA GLU A 57 4.28 18.85 20.30
C GLU A 57 2.78 18.64 20.08
N GLN A 58 1.95 19.65 20.40
CA GLN A 58 0.51 19.55 20.24
C GLN A 58 0.11 19.43 18.76
N GLU A 59 0.75 20.19 17.86
CA GLU A 59 0.50 20.09 16.41
C GLU A 59 0.85 18.68 15.87
N ILE A 60 1.96 18.09 16.33
CA ILE A 60 2.34 16.72 15.94
C ILE A 60 1.28 15.71 16.42
N LEU A 61 0.86 15.81 17.67
CA LEU A 61 -0.12 14.89 18.26
C LEU A 61 -1.53 15.04 17.66
N ASP A 62 -1.94 16.28 17.35
CA ASP A 62 -3.25 16.57 16.76
C ASP A 62 -3.39 16.00 15.35
N GLU A 63 -2.29 15.93 14.59
CA GLU A 63 -2.21 15.28 13.28
C GLU A 63 -2.09 13.74 13.37
N GLY A 64 -2.11 13.17 14.58
CA GLY A 64 -2.08 11.72 14.81
C GLY A 64 -0.70 11.08 14.82
N PHE A 65 0.37 11.88 14.85
CA PHE A 65 1.75 11.41 14.94
C PHE A 65 2.21 11.29 16.40
N THR A 66 3.37 10.69 16.60
CA THR A 66 4.08 10.68 17.89
C THR A 66 5.38 11.48 17.79
N LEU A 67 5.99 11.76 18.95
CA LEU A 67 7.30 12.41 18.97
C LEU A 67 8.45 11.49 18.52
N ASN A 68 8.18 10.22 18.22
CA ASN A 68 9.19 9.24 17.84
C ASN A 68 8.66 8.26 16.79
N ASP A 69 8.26 8.80 15.63
CA ASP A 69 7.76 7.99 14.50
C ASP A 69 8.86 7.49 13.56
N ASP A 70 10.09 8.00 13.72
CA ASP A 70 11.27 7.44 13.05
C ASP A 70 11.35 5.94 13.28
N TYR A 71 11.74 5.22 12.23
CA TYR A 71 11.73 3.77 12.27
C TYR A 71 12.88 3.17 11.50
N SER A 72 13.60 2.26 12.15
CA SER A 72 14.62 1.42 11.53
C SER A 72 14.31 -0.05 11.73
N TYR A 73 14.59 -0.85 10.71
CA TYR A 73 14.42 -2.30 10.74
C TYR A 73 15.55 -2.98 9.98
N SER A 74 16.09 -4.06 10.55
CA SER A 74 17.01 -4.98 9.87
C SER A 74 16.55 -6.40 10.11
N GLY A 75 16.27 -7.14 9.04
CA GLY A 75 15.71 -8.48 9.17
C GLY A 75 15.38 -9.14 7.85
N LYS A 76 14.26 -9.87 7.84
CA LYS A 76 13.85 -10.72 6.72
C LYS A 76 12.40 -10.47 6.36
N LEU A 77 12.11 -10.42 5.06
CA LEU A 77 10.76 -10.49 4.52
C LEU A 77 10.52 -11.83 3.82
N ASN A 78 9.25 -12.11 3.57
CA ASN A 78 8.85 -13.26 2.79
C ASN A 78 9.39 -13.14 1.33
N PRO A 79 10.08 -14.17 0.79
CA PRO A 79 10.61 -14.16 -0.57
C PRO A 79 9.56 -13.97 -1.69
N VAL A 80 8.26 -14.05 -1.39
CA VAL A 80 7.18 -13.77 -2.34
C VAL A 80 7.31 -12.39 -3.02
N TRP A 81 7.97 -11.43 -2.35
CA TRP A 81 8.20 -10.08 -2.86
C TRP A 81 9.28 -10.00 -3.95
N VAL A 82 10.15 -11.02 -4.08
CA VAL A 82 11.27 -10.97 -5.04
C VAL A 82 10.77 -10.92 -6.49
N SER A 83 9.76 -11.70 -6.88
CA SER A 83 9.26 -11.70 -8.26
C SER A 83 8.63 -10.36 -8.65
N PRO A 84 7.70 -9.77 -7.86
CA PRO A 84 7.15 -8.44 -8.16
C PRO A 84 8.22 -7.34 -8.32
N ILE A 85 9.25 -7.34 -7.47
CA ILE A 85 10.36 -6.38 -7.57
C ILE A 85 11.12 -6.57 -8.88
N GLN A 86 11.48 -7.81 -9.22
CA GLN A 86 12.22 -8.13 -10.44
C GLN A 86 11.41 -7.79 -11.69
N GLU A 87 10.09 -8.03 -11.68
CA GLU A 87 9.18 -7.67 -12.76
C GLU A 87 9.07 -6.15 -12.92
N LEU A 88 8.93 -5.40 -11.82
CA LEU A 88 8.92 -3.94 -11.84
C LEU A 88 10.24 -3.38 -12.39
N LEU A 89 11.36 -3.93 -11.95
CA LEU A 89 12.67 -3.53 -12.45
C LEU A 89 12.84 -3.83 -13.95
N ALA A 90 12.38 -4.99 -14.42
CA ALA A 90 12.49 -5.38 -15.82
C ALA A 90 11.66 -4.49 -16.77
N LYS A 91 10.51 -3.97 -16.31
CA LYS A 91 9.65 -3.06 -17.09
C LYS A 91 10.02 -1.58 -16.93
N THR A 92 10.86 -1.25 -15.95
CA THR A 92 11.25 0.13 -15.65
C THR A 92 12.01 0.76 -16.80
N ARG A 93 11.61 1.98 -17.15
CA ARG A 93 12.36 2.86 -18.04
C ARG A 93 13.12 3.87 -17.19
N TRP A 94 14.36 4.13 -17.55
CA TRP A 94 15.25 5.03 -16.81
C TRP A 94 15.29 6.40 -17.46
N THR A 95 15.40 7.45 -16.64
CA THR A 95 15.53 8.82 -17.10
C THR A 95 16.80 9.46 -16.54
N ASN A 96 17.35 10.43 -17.28
CA ASN A 96 18.45 11.29 -16.82
C ASN A 96 17.94 12.66 -16.34
N LYS A 97 16.61 12.85 -16.33
CA LYS A 97 16.02 14.04 -15.73
C LYS A 97 16.15 13.93 -14.22
N ASP A 98 16.57 15.02 -13.60
CA ASP A 98 16.59 15.15 -12.16
C ASP A 98 15.16 15.09 -11.58
N ILE A 99 15.07 14.79 -10.29
CA ILE A 99 13.83 14.78 -9.54
C ILE A 99 13.69 16.17 -8.89
N ASP A 100 12.78 16.99 -9.41
CA ASP A 100 12.69 18.40 -9.02
C ASP A 100 11.97 18.62 -7.66
N GLU A 101 11.03 17.73 -7.27
CA GLU A 101 10.11 17.94 -6.13
C GLU A 101 9.97 16.69 -5.23
N GLY A 102 11.08 15.99 -4.98
CA GLY A 102 11.07 14.71 -4.26
C GLY A 102 10.59 13.55 -5.13
N GLY A 103 10.95 12.33 -4.72
CA GLY A 103 10.73 11.13 -5.51
C GLY A 103 11.59 9.97 -5.06
N ILE A 104 11.58 8.90 -5.87
CA ILE A 104 12.27 7.65 -5.58
C ILE A 104 13.39 7.40 -6.58
N THR A 105 14.53 6.97 -6.06
CA THR A 105 15.66 6.47 -6.85
C THR A 105 15.88 4.99 -6.55
N VAL A 106 16.52 4.31 -7.51
CA VAL A 106 16.80 2.87 -7.43
C VAL A 106 18.26 2.64 -7.72
N THR A 107 18.97 1.99 -6.81
CA THR A 107 20.34 1.51 -7.01
C THR A 107 20.34 -0.01 -7.13
N PRO A 108 20.55 -0.58 -8.34
CA PRO A 108 20.63 -2.02 -8.50
C PRO A 108 21.90 -2.60 -7.88
N ILE A 109 21.80 -3.78 -7.26
CA ILE A 109 22.93 -4.50 -6.65
C ILE A 109 23.25 -5.74 -7.48
N GLU A 110 24.45 -5.81 -8.03
CA GLU A 110 24.95 -7.00 -8.73
C GLU A 110 26.06 -7.68 -7.91
N LYS A 111 25.78 -8.88 -7.39
CA LYS A 111 26.74 -9.68 -6.59
C LYS A 111 27.35 -8.88 -5.43
N GLY A 112 26.51 -8.10 -4.74
CA GLY A 112 26.90 -7.27 -3.60
C GLY A 112 27.62 -5.95 -3.96
N LYS A 113 27.58 -5.52 -5.22
CA LYS A 113 28.12 -4.22 -5.66
C LYS A 113 27.01 -3.30 -6.17
N ASP A 114 27.07 -2.03 -5.77
CA ASP A 114 26.21 -0.97 -6.30
C ASP A 114 26.53 -0.69 -7.78
N GLU A 115 25.52 -0.79 -8.63
CA GLU A 115 25.60 -0.48 -10.07
C GLU A 115 25.24 0.99 -10.38
N GLY A 116 25.25 1.83 -9.34
CA GLY A 116 24.96 3.26 -9.40
C GLY A 116 23.48 3.61 -9.29
N VAL A 117 23.21 4.82 -8.78
CA VAL A 117 21.87 5.38 -8.60
C VAL A 117 21.22 5.63 -9.96
N LYS A 118 19.95 5.25 -10.09
CA LYS A 118 19.14 5.46 -11.29
C LYS A 118 17.77 6.03 -10.93
N ILE A 119 17.22 6.83 -11.84
CA ILE A 119 15.91 7.46 -11.67
C ILE A 119 14.90 6.72 -12.57
N PRO A 120 13.90 6.02 -12.00
CA PRO A 120 12.85 5.40 -12.79
C PRO A 120 11.88 6.47 -13.32
N SER A 121 11.46 6.36 -14.58
CA SER A 121 10.44 7.27 -15.14
C SER A 121 9.03 6.98 -14.62
N ASN A 122 8.79 5.78 -14.10
CA ASN A 122 7.54 5.32 -13.48
C ASN A 122 7.60 5.47 -11.95
N GLN A 123 7.78 6.70 -11.48
CA GLN A 123 7.93 7.05 -10.06
C GLN A 123 6.82 6.47 -9.17
N GLU A 124 5.55 6.67 -9.55
CA GLU A 124 4.38 6.21 -8.79
C GLU A 124 4.41 4.70 -8.53
N GLU A 125 4.75 3.89 -9.54
CA GLU A 125 4.80 2.43 -9.39
C GLU A 125 5.89 1.98 -8.39
N TRP A 126 7.01 2.68 -8.36
CA TRP A 126 8.10 2.40 -7.41
C TRP A 126 7.79 2.89 -6.00
N GLN A 127 7.13 4.04 -5.85
CA GLN A 127 6.66 4.54 -4.56
C GLN A 127 5.64 3.57 -3.96
N LEU A 128 4.67 3.09 -4.75
CA LEU A 128 3.72 2.07 -4.32
C LEU A 128 4.41 0.75 -3.92
N MET A 129 5.38 0.29 -4.71
CA MET A 129 6.16 -0.91 -4.35
C MET A 129 6.89 -0.72 -3.01
N ALA A 130 7.47 0.46 -2.77
CA ALA A 130 8.15 0.75 -1.52
C ALA A 130 7.18 0.79 -0.33
N GLN A 131 6.01 1.41 -0.50
CA GLN A 131 4.95 1.42 0.52
C GLN A 131 4.47 0.00 0.87
N ASP A 132 4.19 -0.82 -0.15
CA ASP A 132 3.79 -2.21 0.04
C ASP A 132 4.85 -3.02 0.82
N LEU A 133 6.14 -2.79 0.54
CA LEU A 133 7.25 -3.44 1.23
C LEU A 133 7.39 -2.97 2.68
N ILE A 134 7.22 -1.67 2.95
CA ILE A 134 7.21 -1.12 4.30
C ILE A 134 6.03 -1.70 5.10
N GLN A 135 4.85 -1.80 4.49
CA GLN A 135 3.69 -2.45 5.10
C GLN A 135 3.96 -3.92 5.43
N ALA A 136 4.62 -4.63 4.51
CA ALA A 136 5.03 -6.02 4.74
C ALA A 136 6.01 -6.13 5.93
N ILE A 137 6.91 -5.16 6.14
CA ILE A 137 7.79 -5.09 7.31
C ILE A 137 6.95 -4.89 8.57
N TYR A 138 6.09 -3.88 8.60
CA TYR A 138 5.26 -3.55 9.76
C TYR A 138 4.36 -4.72 10.20
N GLU A 139 3.74 -5.42 9.25
CA GLU A 139 2.98 -6.63 9.54
C GLU A 139 3.87 -7.77 10.06
N THR A 140 5.03 -8.00 9.43
CA THR A 140 5.95 -9.10 9.80
C THR A 140 6.42 -8.95 11.25
N VAL A 141 6.67 -7.72 11.70
CA VAL A 141 7.07 -7.42 13.07
C VAL A 141 5.90 -7.17 14.02
N LYS A 142 4.65 -7.28 13.54
CA LYS A 142 3.41 -7.03 14.28
C LYS A 142 3.31 -5.60 14.84
N LYS A 143 3.95 -4.63 14.19
CA LYS A 143 3.76 -3.21 14.48
C LYS A 143 2.37 -2.77 13.99
N GLU A 144 1.91 -3.34 12.86
CA GLU A 144 0.59 -3.09 12.31
C GLU A 144 -0.16 -4.38 11.99
N LEU A 145 -1.49 -4.29 11.96
CA LEU A 145 -2.37 -5.36 11.52
C LEU A 145 -2.52 -5.33 9.99
N PRO A 146 -2.84 -6.48 9.38
CA PRO A 146 -3.22 -6.54 7.97
C PRO A 146 -4.38 -5.58 7.66
N LEU A 147 -4.33 -4.95 6.49
CA LEU A 147 -5.37 -4.04 6.03
C LEU A 147 -6.69 -4.80 5.85
N LYS A 148 -7.73 -4.43 6.59
CA LYS A 148 -9.04 -5.08 6.53
C LYS A 148 -10.13 -4.07 6.23
N VAL A 149 -10.92 -4.37 5.20
CA VAL A 149 -12.13 -3.63 4.85
C VAL A 149 -13.33 -4.53 5.07
N ASN A 150 -14.33 -4.04 5.81
CA ASN A 150 -15.61 -4.71 6.01
C ASN A 150 -16.64 -4.08 5.07
N TYR A 151 -17.51 -4.92 4.51
CA TYR A 151 -18.54 -4.49 3.57
C TYR A 151 -19.87 -5.18 3.87
N ARG A 152 -20.95 -4.39 3.87
CA ARG A 152 -22.32 -4.88 3.96
C ARG A 152 -23.12 -4.44 2.74
N LEU A 153 -23.78 -5.40 2.12
CA LEU A 153 -24.79 -5.16 1.09
C LEU A 153 -26.17 -5.52 1.65
N VAL A 154 -27.09 -4.55 1.63
CA VAL A 154 -28.51 -4.77 1.95
C VAL A 154 -29.33 -4.60 0.69
N GLU A 155 -29.94 -5.68 0.22
CA GLU A 155 -30.81 -5.70 -0.95
C GLU A 155 -32.09 -6.48 -0.66
N ASN A 156 -33.24 -5.83 -0.90
CA ASN A 156 -34.54 -6.36 -0.52
C ASN A 156 -34.55 -6.74 0.97
N ASP A 157 -34.87 -8.00 1.29
CA ASP A 157 -34.85 -8.55 2.66
C ASP A 157 -33.58 -9.38 2.95
N GLN A 158 -32.52 -9.24 2.14
CA GLN A 158 -31.27 -9.96 2.33
C GLN A 158 -30.15 -9.00 2.73
N THR A 159 -29.38 -9.42 3.75
CA THR A 159 -28.14 -8.76 4.16
C THR A 159 -26.99 -9.70 3.92
N THR A 160 -25.98 -9.22 3.19
CA THR A 160 -24.74 -9.93 2.94
C THR A 160 -23.59 -9.15 3.56
N ASP A 161 -22.95 -9.78 4.54
CA ASP A 161 -21.71 -9.28 5.14
C ASP A 161 -20.52 -10.03 4.55
N CYS A 162 -19.50 -9.26 4.18
CA CYS A 162 -18.22 -9.79 3.77
C CYS A 162 -17.08 -8.90 4.26
N SER A 163 -15.86 -9.43 4.21
CA SER A 163 -14.65 -8.66 4.47
C SER A 163 -13.55 -9.04 3.50
N LEU A 164 -12.64 -8.09 3.26
CA LEU A 164 -11.43 -8.29 2.50
C LEU A 164 -10.24 -7.95 3.39
N THR A 165 -9.33 -8.90 3.59
CA THR A 165 -8.10 -8.72 4.37
C THR A 165 -6.90 -8.90 3.46
N VAL A 166 -6.08 -7.85 3.33
CA VAL A 166 -4.84 -7.85 2.56
C VAL A 166 -3.67 -8.05 3.51
N HIS A 167 -2.92 -9.13 3.29
CA HIS A 167 -1.72 -9.47 4.05
C HIS A 167 -0.48 -9.14 3.22
N PHE A 168 0.14 -8.00 3.49
CA PHE A 168 1.37 -7.59 2.81
C PHE A 168 2.57 -8.48 3.19
N SER A 169 2.61 -8.97 4.43
CA SER A 169 3.68 -9.85 4.94
C SER A 169 3.92 -11.12 4.10
N ASN A 170 2.87 -11.69 3.49
CA ASN A 170 2.96 -12.88 2.65
C ASN A 170 2.34 -12.72 1.25
N ARG A 171 1.96 -11.49 0.87
CA ARG A 171 1.33 -11.15 -0.40
C ARG A 171 0.08 -11.99 -0.70
N GLU A 172 -0.76 -12.18 0.32
CA GLU A 172 -2.01 -12.94 0.24
C GLU A 172 -3.20 -12.02 0.50
N VAL A 173 -4.35 -12.33 -0.12
CA VAL A 173 -5.60 -11.63 0.16
C VAL A 173 -6.70 -12.63 0.43
N ILE A 174 -7.38 -12.45 1.57
CA ILE A 174 -8.46 -13.30 2.04
C ILE A 174 -9.77 -12.55 1.92
N PHE A 175 -10.71 -13.11 1.17
CA PHE A 175 -12.10 -12.68 1.15
C PHE A 175 -12.94 -13.60 2.03
N GLU A 176 -13.71 -13.03 2.95
CA GLU A 176 -14.60 -13.78 3.85
C GLU A 176 -16.05 -13.38 3.62
N LYS A 177 -16.96 -14.36 3.52
CA LYS A 177 -18.41 -14.15 3.42
C LYS A 177 -19.14 -15.27 4.14
N GLY A 178 -20.04 -14.93 5.06
CA GLY A 178 -20.85 -15.91 5.79
C GLY A 178 -20.04 -16.99 6.52
N GLY A 179 -18.89 -16.60 7.11
CA GLY A 179 -17.99 -17.51 7.84
C GLY A 179 -17.14 -18.43 6.95
N LYS A 180 -17.19 -18.28 5.63
CA LYS A 180 -16.31 -18.99 4.69
C LYS A 180 -15.28 -18.03 4.13
N SER A 181 -14.04 -18.49 4.00
CA SER A 181 -12.93 -17.72 3.42
C SER A 181 -12.47 -18.33 2.09
N ARG A 182 -11.97 -17.47 1.19
CA ARG A 182 -11.25 -17.86 -0.02
C ARG A 182 -10.12 -16.87 -0.30
N THR A 183 -9.01 -17.37 -0.84
CA THR A 183 -7.94 -16.50 -1.36
C THR A 183 -8.39 -15.86 -2.67
N ILE A 184 -8.11 -14.56 -2.85
CA ILE A 184 -8.38 -13.85 -4.10
C ILE A 184 -7.08 -13.33 -4.74
N HIS A 185 -7.16 -12.98 -6.02
CA HIS A 185 -6.01 -12.51 -6.78
C HIS A 185 -5.50 -11.17 -6.26
N TRP A 186 -4.22 -11.10 -5.92
CA TRP A 186 -3.56 -9.93 -5.32
C TRP A 186 -3.83 -8.64 -6.11
N GLU A 187 -3.57 -8.66 -7.43
CA GLU A 187 -3.67 -7.47 -8.27
C GLU A 187 -5.11 -6.95 -8.32
N TYR A 188 -6.11 -7.83 -8.31
CA TYR A 188 -7.52 -7.41 -8.29
C TYR A 188 -7.86 -6.74 -6.95
N ALA A 189 -7.42 -7.34 -5.85
CA ALA A 189 -7.64 -6.83 -4.51
C ALA A 189 -7.00 -5.45 -4.31
N ILE A 190 -5.73 -5.28 -4.71
CA ILE A 190 -5.03 -4.00 -4.59
C ILE A 190 -5.72 -2.92 -5.43
N GLN A 191 -6.20 -3.24 -6.63
CA GLN A 191 -6.99 -2.28 -7.42
C GLN A 191 -8.29 -1.89 -6.70
N LEU A 192 -9.00 -2.85 -6.11
CA LEU A 192 -10.19 -2.56 -5.32
C LEU A 192 -9.87 -1.69 -4.09
N MET A 193 -8.79 -1.99 -3.36
CA MET A 193 -8.36 -1.21 -2.19
C MET A 193 -8.01 0.23 -2.59
N LYS A 194 -7.28 0.43 -3.69
CA LYS A 194 -7.01 1.79 -4.21
C LYS A 194 -8.30 2.57 -4.42
N VAL A 195 -9.30 1.95 -5.06
CA VAL A 195 -10.61 2.58 -5.25
C VAL A 195 -11.32 2.84 -3.91
N VAL A 196 -11.22 1.93 -2.93
CA VAL A 196 -11.80 2.12 -1.59
C VAL A 196 -11.22 3.33 -0.88
N PHE A 197 -9.92 3.61 -1.01
CA PHE A 197 -9.25 4.75 -0.37
C PHE A 197 -9.17 6.01 -1.25
N THR A 198 -9.83 6.02 -2.41
CA THR A 198 -9.91 7.21 -3.29
C THR A 198 -11.01 8.23 -2.92
N PRO A 199 -12.25 7.85 -2.56
CA PRO A 199 -13.31 8.81 -2.31
C PRO A 199 -13.14 9.55 -0.98
N ASP A 200 -13.94 10.60 -0.78
CA ASP A 200 -14.03 11.32 0.48
C ASP A 200 -14.98 10.63 1.46
N TYR A 201 -14.60 10.60 2.74
CA TYR A 201 -15.31 9.93 3.82
C TYR A 201 -15.80 10.97 4.84
N HIS A 202 -17.11 11.14 4.90
CA HIS A 202 -17.77 12.08 5.81
C HIS A 202 -17.97 11.43 7.19
N TYR A 203 -17.00 11.60 8.08
CA TYR A 203 -17.00 11.01 9.42
C TYR A 203 -18.15 11.50 10.32
N GLU A 204 -18.66 12.71 10.09
CA GLU A 204 -19.83 13.22 10.79
C GLU A 204 -21.12 12.44 10.49
N MET A 205 -21.14 11.65 9.41
CA MET A 205 -22.24 10.77 9.03
C MET A 205 -22.00 9.30 9.40
N ALA A 206 -20.80 8.97 9.90
CA ALA A 206 -20.40 7.61 10.19
C ALA A 206 -21.09 7.06 11.44
N LYS A 207 -21.13 5.74 11.55
CA LYS A 207 -21.78 5.02 12.66
C LYS A 207 -20.91 3.88 13.16
N GLU A 208 -21.03 3.54 14.43
CA GLU A 208 -20.34 2.36 14.99
C GLU A 208 -20.90 1.03 14.47
N GLU A 209 -22.13 1.05 13.92
CA GLU A 209 -22.78 -0.14 13.36
C GLU A 209 -23.18 0.05 11.89
N PRO A 210 -23.06 -1.01 11.07
CA PRO A 210 -23.49 -0.98 9.67
C PRO A 210 -24.99 -0.76 9.55
N GLY A 211 -25.40 -0.01 8.53
CA GLY A 211 -26.82 0.23 8.25
C GLY A 211 -27.60 -1.03 7.87
N ASN A 212 -28.91 -0.96 8.03
CA ASN A 212 -29.87 -2.04 7.75
C ASN A 212 -30.89 -1.69 6.66
N LYS A 213 -30.79 -0.48 6.08
CA LYS A 213 -31.63 -0.06 4.96
C LYS A 213 -30.96 -0.50 3.66
N ARG A 214 -31.74 -0.61 2.59
CA ARG A 214 -31.21 -0.94 1.27
C ARG A 214 -30.06 0.00 0.89
N GLY A 215 -28.89 -0.58 0.59
CA GLY A 215 -27.67 0.17 0.36
C GLY A 215 -26.41 -0.68 0.51
N GLY A 216 -25.26 -0.06 0.19
CA GLY A 216 -23.95 -0.62 0.47
C GLY A 216 -23.29 0.19 1.59
N TYR A 217 -22.69 -0.50 2.55
CA TYR A 217 -22.01 0.10 3.70
C TYR A 217 -20.59 -0.43 3.78
N ILE A 218 -19.64 0.42 4.16
CA ILE A 218 -18.23 0.07 4.22
C ILE A 218 -17.61 0.58 5.52
N ASP A 219 -16.69 -0.20 6.08
CA ASP A 219 -15.82 0.15 7.20
C ASP A 219 -14.39 -0.15 6.76
N CYS A 220 -13.51 0.85 6.90
CA CYS A 220 -12.14 0.83 6.38
C CYS A 220 -11.11 0.32 7.42
N GLY A 221 -11.57 -0.23 8.54
CA GLY A 221 -10.73 -0.80 9.60
C GLY A 221 -10.59 0.11 10.83
N ASP A 222 -11.27 1.26 10.83
CA ASP A 222 -11.33 2.23 11.94
C ASP A 222 -12.53 2.01 12.87
N GLY A 223 -13.44 1.09 12.50
CA GLY A 223 -14.65 0.78 13.26
C GLY A 223 -15.83 1.69 12.94
N PHE A 224 -15.70 2.58 11.95
CA PHE A 224 -16.76 3.48 11.50
C PHE A 224 -17.35 3.02 10.17
N TRP A 225 -18.66 2.86 10.15
CA TRP A 225 -19.43 2.44 8.98
C TRP A 225 -20.00 3.64 8.24
N HIS A 226 -19.73 3.68 6.93
CA HIS A 226 -20.20 4.71 6.02
C HIS A 226 -21.15 4.13 4.98
N GLU A 227 -22.24 4.85 4.67
CA GLU A 227 -23.16 4.50 3.59
C GLU A 227 -22.62 5.01 2.24
N LEU A 228 -22.39 4.10 1.29
CA LEU A 228 -21.91 4.44 -0.05
C LEU A 228 -22.88 5.35 -0.81
N GLY A 229 -22.39 6.51 -1.26
CA GLY A 229 -23.18 7.54 -1.95
C GLY A 229 -23.86 8.55 -1.02
N LYS A 230 -23.62 8.46 0.30
CA LYS A 230 -24.01 9.48 1.28
C LYS A 230 -22.83 9.88 2.16
N GLY A 231 -22.33 8.94 2.96
CA GLY A 231 -21.17 9.13 3.84
C GLY A 231 -19.84 8.86 3.14
N VAL A 232 -19.89 8.35 1.90
CA VAL A 232 -18.74 8.20 0.99
C VAL A 232 -19.13 8.82 -0.34
N VAL A 233 -18.34 9.79 -0.81
CA VAL A 233 -18.63 10.57 -2.03
C VAL A 233 -17.42 10.67 -2.95
N ASN A 234 -17.65 10.75 -4.26
CA ASN A 234 -16.57 10.89 -5.24
C ASN A 234 -15.91 12.28 -5.10
N ILE A 235 -14.59 12.33 -4.93
CA ILE A 235 -13.81 13.59 -4.93
C ILE A 235 -13.86 14.25 -6.32
N ASP A 236 -13.63 13.45 -7.36
CA ASP A 236 -13.75 13.89 -8.75
C ASP A 236 -15.03 13.32 -9.38
N PRO A 237 -15.99 14.16 -9.82
CA PRO A 237 -17.19 13.71 -10.52
C PRO A 237 -16.93 12.88 -11.78
N SER A 238 -15.75 12.99 -12.39
CA SER A 238 -15.35 12.22 -13.58
C SER A 238 -14.95 10.77 -13.27
N PHE A 239 -14.64 10.47 -11.99
CA PHE A 239 -14.24 9.14 -11.54
C PHE A 239 -15.25 8.57 -10.53
N ASP A 240 -16.05 7.59 -10.97
CA ASP A 240 -17.04 6.94 -10.12
C ASP A 240 -16.41 5.88 -9.19
N ALA A 241 -15.71 6.34 -8.15
CA ALA A 241 -15.13 5.46 -7.13
C ALA A 241 -16.22 4.69 -6.39
N VAL A 242 -17.28 5.36 -5.94
CA VAL A 242 -18.39 4.74 -5.17
C VAL A 242 -19.05 3.60 -5.95
N GLY A 243 -19.35 3.79 -7.24
CA GLY A 243 -19.92 2.75 -8.09
C GLY A 243 -18.95 1.58 -8.33
N LYS A 244 -17.64 1.87 -8.47
CA LYS A 244 -16.60 0.86 -8.62
C LYS A 244 -16.40 0.03 -7.34
N ILE A 245 -16.45 0.64 -6.16
CA ILE A 245 -16.41 -0.08 -4.87
C ILE A 245 -17.57 -1.08 -4.81
N ARG A 246 -18.79 -0.60 -5.06
CA ARG A 246 -19.99 -1.46 -5.04
C ARG A 246 -19.86 -2.63 -6.02
N SER A 247 -19.45 -2.35 -7.26
CA SER A 247 -19.29 -3.38 -8.30
C SER A 247 -18.19 -4.39 -7.96
N GLY A 248 -17.09 -3.93 -7.37
CA GLY A 248 -15.97 -4.77 -6.94
C GLY A 248 -16.39 -5.76 -5.85
N PHE A 249 -17.00 -5.27 -4.78
CA PHE A 249 -17.51 -6.15 -3.72
C PHE A 249 -18.64 -7.06 -4.20
N GLN A 250 -19.52 -6.59 -5.07
CA GLN A 250 -20.57 -7.43 -5.66
C GLN A 250 -19.98 -8.59 -6.47
N THR A 251 -18.96 -8.33 -7.29
CA THR A 251 -18.23 -9.37 -8.03
C THR A 251 -17.66 -10.43 -7.08
N LEU A 252 -17.04 -9.99 -5.97
CA LEU A 252 -16.51 -10.90 -4.96
C LEU A 252 -17.59 -11.72 -4.24
N ILE A 253 -18.76 -11.12 -4.02
CA ILE A 253 -19.92 -11.78 -3.38
C ILE A 253 -20.50 -12.86 -4.29
N GLU A 254 -20.53 -12.63 -5.61
CA GLU A 254 -21.14 -13.53 -6.60
C GLU A 254 -20.27 -14.75 -6.91
N GLY A 255 -18.94 -14.61 -6.84
CA GLY A 255 -18.01 -15.74 -6.93
C GLY A 255 -17.04 -15.65 -8.08
#